data_AF-A0A9D0X808-F1
#
_entry.id   AF-A0A9D0X808-F1
#
_cell.length_a   1.000
_cell.length_b   1.000
_cell.length_c   1.000
_cell.angle_alpha   90.00
_cell.angle_beta   90.00
_cell.angle_gamma   90.00
#
_symmetry.space_group_name_H-M   'P 1'
#
loop_
_entity.id
_entity.type
_entity.pdbx_description
1 polymer ?
#
loop_
_entity_poly.entity_id
_entity_poly.type
_entity_poly.pdbx_seq_one_letter_code
_entity_poly.pdbx_strand_id
1 'polypeptide(L)'
;DTMMVAHGIIRARLPAANDVLCALDDPAARRFAREREHTRSAGGMHVLAPRLEGAVIAIGNAPTALFHLLELVAETGIRPALVVGMPVGFVGAAESKQALAHNDLDVAFITISGRRGGSAMAAAAINALAGAATR
;
A
#
# COMPACT_ATOMS: atom_id res chain seq x y z
N ASP A 1 -3.13 0.28 -3.22
CA ASP A 1 -2.86 1.55 -3.95
C ASP A 1 -3.58 1.65 -5.31
N THR A 2 -3.87 0.52 -5.98
CA THR A 2 -4.59 0.48 -7.26
C THR A 2 -5.72 -0.56 -7.25
N MET A 3 -6.75 -0.36 -8.09
CA MET A 3 -7.85 -1.31 -8.25
C MET A 3 -7.39 -2.68 -8.73
N MET A 4 -6.27 -2.77 -9.48
CA MET A 4 -5.72 -4.06 -9.91
C MET A 4 -5.27 -4.93 -8.73
N VAL A 5 -4.69 -4.33 -7.67
CA VAL A 5 -4.35 -5.06 -6.44
C VAL A 5 -5.64 -5.54 -5.78
N ALA A 6 -6.62 -4.64 -5.63
CA ALA A 6 -7.89 -4.95 -4.99
C ALA A 6 -8.65 -6.09 -5.69
N HIS A 7 -8.68 -6.10 -7.02
CA HIS A 7 -9.29 -7.17 -7.82
C HIS A 7 -8.50 -8.48 -7.80
N GLY A 8 -7.18 -8.43 -7.58
CA GLY A 8 -6.37 -9.63 -7.44
C GLY A 8 -6.53 -10.35 -6.10
N ILE A 9 -7.13 -9.71 -5.09
CA ILE A 9 -7.38 -10.31 -3.78
C ILE A 9 -8.60 -11.22 -3.86
N ILE A 10 -8.40 -12.50 -3.53
CA ILE A 10 -9.42 -13.54 -3.56
C ILE A 10 -10.27 -13.41 -2.30
N ARG A 11 -11.45 -12.78 -2.42
CA ARG A 11 -12.35 -12.49 -1.29
C ARG A 11 -12.71 -13.72 -0.46
N ALA A 12 -12.94 -14.86 -1.10
CA ALA A 12 -13.28 -16.11 -0.44
C ALA A 12 -12.16 -16.70 0.43
N ARG A 13 -10.92 -16.20 0.33
CA ARG A 13 -9.79 -16.62 1.16
C ARG A 13 -9.54 -15.71 2.35
N LEU A 14 -10.22 -14.56 2.42
CA LEU A 14 -10.07 -13.65 3.55
C LEU A 14 -10.60 -14.34 4.82
N PRO A 15 -9.85 -14.31 5.94
CA PRO A 15 -10.19 -15.06 7.14
C PRO A 15 -11.43 -14.53 7.87
N ALA A 16 -11.83 -13.29 7.59
CA ALA A 16 -13.02 -12.67 8.11
C ALA A 16 -13.68 -11.81 7.00
N ALA A 17 -14.70 -11.04 7.38
CA ALA A 17 -15.27 -10.00 6.52
C ALA A 17 -14.33 -8.79 6.38
N ASN A 18 -13.11 -9.02 5.89
CA ASN A 18 -12.12 -7.97 5.71
C ASN A 18 -12.49 -7.08 4.51
N ASP A 19 -12.61 -5.78 4.76
CA ASP A 19 -12.72 -4.78 3.71
C ASP A 19 -11.45 -4.79 2.84
N VAL A 20 -11.61 -4.57 1.53
CA VAL A 20 -10.48 -4.26 0.64
C VAL A 20 -10.81 -2.95 -0.02
N LEU A 21 -10.10 -1.92 0.40
CA LEU A 21 -10.35 -0.52 0.05
C LEU A 21 -9.29 -0.03 -0.94
N CYS A 22 -9.73 0.78 -1.90
CA CYS A 22 -8.85 1.48 -2.81
C CYS A 22 -9.45 2.84 -3.14
N ALA A 23 -8.81 3.91 -2.67
CA ALA A 23 -9.28 5.29 -2.87
C ALA A 23 -8.66 5.98 -4.09
N LEU A 24 -8.07 5.23 -5.03
CA LEU A 24 -7.41 5.80 -6.22
C LEU A 24 -8.35 6.70 -7.05
N ASP A 25 -9.62 6.30 -7.15
CA ASP A 25 -10.65 7.02 -7.89
C ASP A 25 -11.53 7.92 -7.02
N ASP A 26 -11.22 8.03 -5.72
CA ASP A 26 -11.94 8.94 -4.84
C ASP A 26 -11.76 10.40 -5.31
N PRO A 27 -12.84 11.19 -5.45
CA PRO A 27 -12.74 12.61 -5.81
C PRO A 27 -11.81 13.42 -4.89
N ALA A 28 -11.75 13.08 -3.60
CA ALA A 28 -10.85 13.70 -2.64
C ALA A 28 -9.38 13.37 -2.91
N ALA A 29 -9.07 12.14 -3.35
CA ALA A 29 -7.71 11.77 -3.75
C ALA A 29 -7.26 12.56 -4.99
N ARG A 30 -8.15 12.76 -5.96
CA ARG A 30 -7.89 13.60 -7.14
C ARG A 30 -7.69 15.07 -6.77
N ARG A 31 -8.49 15.58 -5.83
CA ARG A 31 -8.37 16.95 -5.32
C ARG A 31 -7.03 17.15 -4.60
N PHE A 32 -6.70 16.27 -3.67
CA PHE A 32 -5.41 16.27 -2.97
C PHE A 32 -4.23 16.27 -3.95
N ALA A 33 -4.25 15.38 -4.94
CA ALA A 33 -3.21 15.27 -5.95
C ALA A 33 -2.98 16.58 -6.71
N ARG A 34 -4.06 17.29 -7.07
CA ARG A 34 -3.96 18.59 -7.75
C ARG A 34 -3.47 19.71 -6.82
N GLU A 35 -4.02 19.79 -5.62
CA GLU A 35 -3.74 20.91 -4.69
C GLU A 35 -2.35 20.84 -4.08
N ARG A 36 -1.79 19.64 -3.92
CA ARG A 36 -0.49 19.41 -3.27
C ARG A 36 0.58 18.88 -4.22
N GLU A 37 0.35 18.97 -5.53
CA GLU A 37 1.30 18.49 -6.56
C GLU A 37 1.75 17.04 -6.37
N HIS A 38 0.85 16.20 -5.84
CA HIS A 38 1.09 14.78 -5.61
C HIS A 38 0.38 13.91 -6.64
N THR A 39 0.65 12.60 -6.61
CA THR A 39 -0.05 11.63 -7.46
C THR A 39 -1.41 11.25 -6.86
N ARG A 40 -2.32 10.76 -7.70
CA ARG A 40 -3.60 10.21 -7.22
C ARG A 40 -3.42 9.03 -6.26
N SER A 41 -2.39 8.22 -6.45
CA SER A 41 -2.12 7.08 -5.56
C SER A 41 -1.67 7.54 -4.17
N ALA A 42 -0.85 8.60 -4.09
CA ALA A 42 -0.53 9.24 -2.81
C ALA A 42 -1.79 9.86 -2.18
N GLY A 43 -2.59 10.59 -2.96
CA GLY A 43 -3.88 11.12 -2.50
C GLY A 43 -4.85 10.03 -2.00
N GLY A 44 -4.82 8.84 -2.58
CA GLY A 44 -5.59 7.70 -2.09
C GLY A 44 -5.14 7.21 -0.71
N MET A 45 -3.83 7.24 -0.41
CA MET A 45 -3.32 6.95 0.94
C MET A 45 -3.74 8.03 1.93
N HIS A 46 -3.68 9.31 1.53
CA HIS A 46 -4.16 10.41 2.34
C HIS A 46 -5.65 10.26 2.71
N VAL A 47 -6.51 9.96 1.73
CA VAL A 47 -7.95 9.73 1.96
C VAL A 47 -8.17 8.55 2.92
N LEU A 48 -7.36 7.50 2.80
CA LEU A 48 -7.48 6.32 3.66
C LEU A 48 -6.79 6.46 5.01
N ALA A 49 -6.08 7.55 5.30
CA ALA A 49 -5.32 7.75 6.54
C ALA A 49 -6.09 7.36 7.83
N PRO A 50 -7.38 7.73 8.01
CA PRO A 50 -8.15 7.34 9.19
C PRO A 50 -8.40 5.84 9.36
N ARG A 51 -8.07 5.02 8.34
CA ARG A 51 -8.27 3.56 8.31
C ARG A 51 -6.95 2.79 8.27
N LEU A 52 -5.80 3.46 8.37
CA LEU A 52 -4.48 2.81 8.24
C LEU A 52 -4.00 2.17 9.55
N GLU A 53 -4.48 2.63 10.70
CA GLU A 53 -4.12 2.06 12.01
C GLU A 53 -4.51 0.58 12.08
N GLY A 54 -3.53 -0.28 12.39
CA GLY A 54 -3.71 -1.73 12.45
C GLY A 54 -4.07 -2.41 11.11
N ALA A 55 -4.06 -1.68 9.99
CA ALA A 55 -4.45 -2.22 8.70
C ALA A 55 -3.28 -2.92 7.98
N VAL A 56 -3.62 -3.85 7.08
CA VAL A 56 -2.67 -4.41 6.11
C VAL A 56 -2.72 -3.56 4.84
N ILE A 57 -1.61 -2.92 4.49
CA ILE A 57 -1.52 -2.00 3.35
C ILE A 57 -0.83 -2.71 2.19
N ALA A 58 -1.51 -2.79 1.05
CA ALA A 58 -0.96 -3.38 -0.17
C ALA A 58 -0.70 -2.30 -1.23
N ILE A 59 0.57 -2.14 -1.60
CA ILE A 59 1.05 -1.19 -2.62
C ILE A 59 1.75 -1.98 -3.72
N GLY A 60 1.08 -2.17 -4.84
CA GLY A 60 1.58 -2.99 -5.94
C GLY A 60 2.00 -2.21 -7.19
N ASN A 61 1.72 -0.91 -7.27
CA ASN A 61 1.95 -0.16 -8.51
C ASN A 61 2.71 1.15 -8.28
N ALA A 62 2.26 2.00 -7.38
CA ALA A 62 2.73 3.38 -7.30
C ALA A 62 3.81 3.57 -6.21
N PRO A 63 5.06 3.88 -6.58
CA PRO A 63 6.10 4.21 -5.61
C PRO A 63 5.74 5.41 -4.72
N THR A 64 5.05 6.39 -5.29
CA THR A 64 4.60 7.59 -4.58
C THR A 64 3.55 7.32 -3.52
N ALA A 65 2.75 6.25 -3.65
CA ALA A 65 1.87 5.81 -2.56
C ALA A 65 2.69 5.27 -1.39
N LEU A 66 3.80 4.56 -1.65
CA LEU A 66 4.64 4.01 -0.60
C LEU A 66 5.42 5.11 0.12
N PHE A 67 6.01 6.06 -0.60
CA PHE A 67 6.63 7.23 0.02
C PHE A 67 5.63 7.99 0.89
N HIS A 68 4.45 8.30 0.36
CA HIS A 68 3.45 9.06 1.11
C HIS A 68 2.90 8.32 2.32
N LEU A 69 2.79 6.98 2.25
CA LEU A 69 2.47 6.18 3.42
C LEU A 69 3.51 6.35 4.53
N LEU A 70 4.81 6.32 4.19
CA LEU A 70 5.88 6.50 5.17
C LEU A 70 5.88 7.91 5.77
N GLU A 71 5.61 8.94 4.97
CA GLU A 71 5.40 10.31 5.44
C GLU A 71 4.25 10.37 6.46
N LEU A 72 3.08 9.81 6.12
CA LEU A 72 1.92 9.78 7.02
C LEU A 72 2.24 9.07 8.34
N VAL A 73 2.92 7.91 8.28
CA VAL A 73 3.32 7.16 9.48
C VAL A 73 4.27 8.01 10.35
N ALA A 74 5.27 8.65 9.74
CA ALA A 74 6.23 9.49 10.46
C ALA A 74 5.57 10.72 11.11
N GLU A 75 4.63 11.37 10.41
CA GLU A 75 3.97 12.59 10.87
C GLU A 75 2.91 12.33 11.94
N THR A 76 2.18 11.22 11.81
CA THR A 76 0.98 10.97 12.64
C THR A 76 1.19 9.90 13.71
N GLY A 77 2.23 9.08 13.58
CA GLY A 77 2.48 7.93 14.45
C GLY A 77 1.54 6.74 14.22
N ILE A 78 0.72 6.77 13.16
CA ILE A 78 -0.15 5.64 12.77
C ILE A 78 0.69 4.39 12.54
N ARG A 79 0.24 3.23 13.03
CA ARG A 79 0.94 1.95 12.89
C ARG A 79 0.13 0.94 12.07
N PRO A 80 0.40 0.81 10.76
CA PRO A 80 -0.12 -0.32 9.99
C PRO A 80 0.37 -1.64 10.57
N ALA A 81 -0.49 -2.66 10.56
CA ALA A 81 -0.11 -4.01 11.01
C ALA A 81 0.91 -4.67 10.07
N LEU A 82 0.84 -4.35 8.77
CA LEU A 82 1.77 -4.85 7.76
C LEU A 82 1.73 -3.96 6.52
N VAL A 83 2.89 -3.71 5.90
CA VAL A 83 2.99 -3.09 4.57
C VAL A 83 3.55 -4.08 3.55
N VAL A 84 2.72 -4.48 2.59
CA VAL A 84 3.15 -5.18 1.37
C VAL A 84 3.53 -4.13 0.32
N GLY A 85 4.80 -3.72 0.34
CA GLY A 85 5.36 -2.68 -0.52
C GLY A 85 6.05 -3.27 -1.74
N MET A 86 5.30 -3.52 -2.81
CA MET A 86 5.83 -4.06 -4.08
C MET A 86 5.53 -3.16 -5.30
N PRO A 87 5.67 -1.82 -5.22
CA PRO A 87 5.52 -1.00 -6.42
C PRO A 87 6.54 -1.41 -7.49
N VAL A 88 6.08 -1.43 -8.75
CA VAL A 88 6.91 -1.67 -9.94
C VAL A 88 7.21 -0.34 -10.61
N GLY A 89 8.38 -0.21 -11.21
CA GLY A 89 8.67 0.97 -12.02
C GLY A 89 10.15 1.25 -12.19
N PHE A 90 10.45 2.17 -13.09
CA PHE A 90 11.82 2.63 -13.36
C PHE A 90 12.21 3.86 -12.56
N VAL A 91 11.24 4.59 -12.02
CA VAL A 91 11.43 5.82 -11.24
C VAL A 91 10.80 5.62 -9.86
N GLY A 92 11.60 5.78 -8.80
CA GLY A 92 11.14 5.75 -7.41
C GLY A 92 10.80 4.37 -6.84
N ALA A 93 10.63 3.33 -7.67
CA ALA A 93 10.23 2.01 -7.20
C ALA A 93 11.30 1.35 -6.32
N ALA A 94 12.57 1.42 -6.71
CA ALA A 94 13.66 0.85 -5.92
C ALA A 94 13.83 1.66 -4.62
N GLU A 95 13.80 2.98 -4.74
CA GLU A 95 14.04 3.94 -3.69
C GLU A 95 12.94 3.91 -2.63
N SER A 96 11.66 3.85 -3.03
CA SER A 96 10.53 3.75 -2.09
C SER A 96 10.55 2.46 -1.29
N LYS A 97 10.95 1.34 -1.91
CA LYS A 97 11.09 0.05 -1.23
C LYS A 97 12.32 0.02 -0.33
N GLN A 98 13.40 0.70 -0.70
CA GLN A 98 14.54 0.91 0.17
C GLN A 98 14.17 1.78 1.37
N ALA A 99 13.40 2.84 1.18
CA ALA A 99 12.88 3.66 2.28
C ALA A 99 11.98 2.85 3.22
N LEU A 100 11.13 1.97 2.68
CA LEU A 100 10.35 1.02 3.49
C LEU A 100 11.23 0.05 4.28
N ALA A 101 12.36 -0.39 3.72
CA ALA A 101 13.22 -1.38 4.36
C ALA A 101 14.21 -0.80 5.39
N HIS A 102 14.54 0.50 5.29
CA HIS A 102 15.58 1.16 6.11
C HIS A 102 15.06 2.34 6.94
N ASN A 103 13.74 2.46 7.14
CA ASN A 103 13.20 3.49 8.03
C ASN A 103 13.24 3.04 9.50
N ASP A 104 13.17 4.01 10.40
CA ASP A 104 13.11 3.80 11.85
C ASP A 104 11.66 3.85 12.40
N LEU A 105 10.65 3.59 11.55
CA LEU A 105 9.22 3.74 11.90
C LEU A 105 8.62 2.48 12.53
N ASP A 106 9.40 1.41 12.74
CA ASP A 106 8.97 0.14 13.34
C ASP A 106 7.73 -0.48 12.65
N VAL A 107 7.71 -0.40 11.31
CA VAL A 107 6.62 -0.93 10.49
C VAL A 107 7.00 -2.31 9.97
N ALA A 108 6.17 -3.32 10.26
CA ALA A 108 6.33 -4.65 9.64
C ALA A 108 6.09 -4.57 8.13
N PHE A 109 6.95 -5.21 7.33
CA PHE A 109 6.84 -5.15 5.87
C PHE A 109 7.18 -6.43 5.13
N ILE A 110 6.63 -6.56 3.92
CA ILE A 110 7.08 -7.49 2.89
C ILE A 110 7.36 -6.66 1.63
N THR A 111 8.56 -6.79 1.09
CA THR A 111 8.99 -6.06 -0.11
C THR A 111 9.92 -6.91 -0.98
N ILE A 112 10.24 -6.40 -2.16
CA ILE A 112 11.29 -6.95 -3.02
C ILE A 112 12.22 -5.83 -3.48
N SER A 113 13.50 -6.09 -3.64
CA SER A 113 14.47 -5.06 -4.02
C SER A 113 14.38 -4.66 -5.50
N GLY A 114 14.91 -3.48 -5.84
CA GLY A 114 15.06 -3.00 -7.21
C GLY A 114 13.75 -2.57 -7.87
N ARG A 115 13.64 -2.72 -9.20
CA ARG A 115 12.54 -2.14 -10.00
C ARG A 115 11.33 -3.06 -10.20
N ARG A 116 11.48 -4.36 -9.91
CA ARG A 116 10.41 -5.35 -10.07
C ARG A 116 9.37 -5.18 -8.97
N GLY A 117 8.14 -5.63 -9.27
CA GLY A 117 6.99 -5.48 -8.39
C GLY A 117 5.74 -5.82 -9.16
N GLY A 118 4.62 -5.26 -8.73
CA GLY A 118 3.40 -5.29 -9.51
C GLY A 118 2.19 -5.69 -8.68
N SER A 119 1.02 -5.35 -9.21
CA SER A 119 -0.24 -5.64 -8.54
C SER A 119 -0.48 -7.13 -8.34
N ALA A 120 -0.05 -7.96 -9.29
CA ALA A 120 -0.15 -9.42 -9.19
C ALA A 120 0.69 -9.96 -8.03
N MET A 121 1.93 -9.48 -7.86
CA MET A 121 2.80 -9.93 -6.77
C MET A 121 2.26 -9.48 -5.40
N ALA A 122 1.83 -8.22 -5.30
CA ALA A 122 1.23 -7.69 -4.07
C ALA A 122 -0.05 -8.47 -3.68
N ALA A 123 -0.95 -8.70 -4.64
CA ALA A 123 -2.16 -9.47 -4.39
C ALA A 123 -1.85 -10.94 -4.05
N ALA A 124 -0.87 -11.56 -4.71
CA ALA A 124 -0.43 -12.92 -4.38
C ALA A 124 0.09 -13.02 -2.94
N ALA A 125 0.87 -12.04 -2.47
CA ALA A 125 1.32 -11.99 -1.08
C ALA A 125 0.13 -11.90 -0.10
N ILE A 126 -0.85 -11.03 -0.37
CA ILE A 126 -2.06 -10.94 0.45
C ILE A 126 -2.85 -12.26 0.45
N ASN A 127 -3.04 -12.87 -0.73
CA ASN A 127 -3.75 -14.15 -0.85
C ASN A 127 -3.04 -15.30 -0.13
N ALA A 128 -1.71 -15.30 -0.12
CA ALA A 128 -0.92 -16.29 0.60
C ALA A 128 -1.06 -16.13 2.12
N LEU A 129 -1.00 -14.88 2.62
CA LEU A 129 -1.24 -14.57 4.04
C LEU A 129 -2.65 -14.97 4.47
N ALA A 130 -3.65 -14.59 3.68
CA ALA A 130 -5.05 -14.92 3.96
C ALA A 130 -5.27 -16.45 4.03
N GLY A 131 -4.72 -17.20 3.07
CA GLY A 131 -4.81 -18.67 3.07
C GLY A 131 -3.94 -19.39 4.10
N ALA A 132 -2.99 -18.71 4.75
CA ALA A 132 -2.26 -19.25 5.89
C ALA A 132 -3.02 -19.01 7.20
N ALA A 133 -3.75 -17.89 7.31
CA ALA A 133 -4.55 -17.55 8.50
C ALA A 133 -5.84 -18.39 8.63
N THR A 134 -6.33 -18.98 7.54
CA THR A 134 -7.51 -19.87 7.53
C THR A 134 -7.18 -21.35 7.72
N ARG A 135 -5.90 -21.70 7.90
CA ARG A 135 -5.44 -23.06 8.18
C ARG A 135 -5.17 -23.23 9.66
#